data_AF-A0A349QW48-F1
#
_entry.id   AF-A0A349QW48-F1
#
_cell.length_a   1.000
_cell.length_b   1.000
_cell.length_c   1.000
_cell.angle_alpha   90.00
_cell.angle_beta   90.00
_cell.angle_gamma   90.00
#
_symmetry.space_group_name_H-M   'P 1'
#
loop_
_entity.id
_entity.type
_entity.pdbx_description
1 polymer ?
#
loop_
_entity_poly.entity_id
_entity_poly.type
_entity_poly.pdbx_seq_one_letter_code
_entity_poly.pdbx_strand_id
1 'polypeptide(L)'
;SASASEIFAGAIQDYGRGIILGSQSYGKGTVQSAIDMSRVISPTSRLLLKASGEKDPDTPEGAPQYGQINITLGKFYRVNGSSTQHKGVTPDIVFPSQFSAEKFGESSEKSALPWDQIKSSNFKKVADLSAVDKKLETLHEARIKNSLEYKYLKEDIEEAQKDEDVKISLELNKFKKEKDDNLKKNRDRINALLKLQGKPAWEEGKSQPKIDLDFVKDESAKVMTDYIINFGTKKPL
;
A
#
# COMPACT_ATOMS: atom_id res chain seq x y z
N SER A 1 0.49 -2.58 1.29
CA SER A 1 0.93 -3.85 1.93
C SER A 1 -0.13 -4.33 2.89
N ALA A 2 -0.36 -5.64 3.01
CA ALA A 2 -1.41 -6.22 3.88
C ALA A 2 -1.00 -7.59 4.46
N SER A 3 -1.53 -7.94 5.64
CA SER A 3 -1.40 -9.25 6.29
C SER A 3 0.07 -9.65 6.54
N ALA A 4 0.57 -10.73 5.91
CA ALA A 4 1.91 -11.25 6.14
C ALA A 4 3.02 -10.18 5.98
N SER A 5 2.87 -9.26 5.02
CA SER A 5 3.83 -8.16 4.83
C SER A 5 3.86 -7.20 6.03
N GLU A 6 2.74 -7.00 6.71
CA GLU A 6 2.62 -6.14 7.89
C GLU A 6 3.23 -6.81 9.13
N ILE A 7 3.06 -8.13 9.26
CA ILE A 7 3.73 -8.91 10.31
C ILE A 7 5.24 -8.80 10.15
N PHE A 8 5.74 -8.97 8.93
CA PHE A 8 7.16 -8.87 8.63
C PHE A 8 7.70 -7.45 8.92
N ALA A 9 7.07 -6.41 8.35
CA ALA A 9 7.51 -5.03 8.54
C ALA A 9 7.44 -4.60 10.03
N GLY A 10 6.35 -4.96 10.72
CA GLY A 10 6.19 -4.67 12.14
C GLY A 10 7.25 -5.36 13.00
N ALA A 11 7.61 -6.61 12.69
CA ALA A 11 8.70 -7.30 13.39
C ALA A 11 10.06 -6.64 13.13
N ILE A 12 10.38 -6.28 11.88
CA ILE A 12 11.63 -5.57 11.56
C ILE A 12 11.74 -4.27 12.36
N GLN A 13 10.65 -3.50 12.44
CA GLN A 13 10.58 -2.26 13.20
C GLN A 13 10.68 -2.51 14.72
N ASP A 14 9.91 -3.45 15.28
CA ASP A 14 9.87 -3.70 16.73
C ASP A 14 11.22 -4.18 17.29
N TYR A 15 11.91 -5.03 16.53
CA TYR A 15 13.25 -5.50 16.91
C TYR A 15 14.34 -4.45 16.65
N GLY A 16 14.04 -3.33 15.99
CA GLY A 16 15.05 -2.38 15.53
C GLY A 16 16.05 -3.04 14.57
N ARG A 17 15.57 -3.97 13.73
CA ARG A 17 16.41 -4.71 12.78
C ARG A 17 16.60 -3.97 11.46
N GLY A 18 15.71 -3.04 11.15
CA GLY A 18 15.76 -2.24 9.93
C GLY A 18 14.75 -1.10 10.01
N ILE A 19 14.79 -0.25 8.99
CA ILE A 19 14.00 0.98 8.87
C ILE A 19 12.93 0.73 7.81
N ILE A 20 11.69 1.04 8.14
CA ILE A 20 10.53 0.89 7.27
C ILE A 20 10.29 2.21 6.53
N LEU A 21 10.24 2.12 5.20
CA LEU A 21 10.01 3.24 4.29
C LEU A 21 8.69 3.04 3.55
N GLY A 22 7.92 4.10 3.35
CA GLY A 22 6.75 4.08 2.48
C GLY A 22 5.55 4.79 3.09
N SER A 23 4.35 4.29 2.85
CA SER A 23 3.10 4.78 3.46
C SER A 23 2.57 3.80 4.49
N GLN A 24 1.62 4.26 5.32
CA GLN A 24 0.87 3.37 6.21
C GLN A 24 0.30 2.18 5.44
N SER A 25 0.46 0.98 5.99
CA SER A 25 -0.06 -0.24 5.39
C SER A 25 -1.56 -0.43 5.65
N TYR A 26 -2.15 -1.45 5.04
CA TYR A 26 -3.60 -1.61 4.93
C TYR A 26 -4.32 -1.78 6.29
N GLY A 27 -3.70 -2.46 7.25
CA GLY A 27 -4.25 -2.71 8.56
C GLY A 27 -4.95 -4.05 8.72
N LYS A 28 -4.50 -5.09 8.01
CA LYS A 28 -5.07 -6.44 8.13
C LYS A 28 -4.47 -7.21 9.29
N GLY A 29 -5.20 -7.21 10.40
CA GLY A 29 -4.83 -7.85 11.65
C GLY A 29 -5.52 -9.18 11.90
N THR A 30 -6.22 -9.76 10.92
CA THR A 30 -7.00 -11.00 11.08
C THR A 30 -6.51 -12.16 10.22
N VAL A 31 -6.68 -13.38 10.75
CA VAL A 31 -6.47 -14.64 10.03
C VAL A 31 -7.81 -15.23 9.66
N GLN A 32 -7.92 -15.63 8.40
CA GLN A 32 -9.05 -16.41 7.91
C GLN A 32 -8.59 -17.84 7.61
N SER A 33 -9.47 -18.80 7.91
CA SER A 33 -9.30 -20.19 7.50
C SER A 33 -10.41 -20.58 6.55
N ALA A 34 -10.01 -21.34 5.53
CA ALA A 34 -10.85 -21.79 4.47
C ALA A 34 -11.40 -23.18 4.81
N ILE A 35 -12.72 -23.30 4.97
CA ILE A 35 -13.40 -24.54 5.39
C ILE A 35 -14.22 -25.06 4.21
N ASP A 36 -13.85 -26.24 3.72
CA ASP A 36 -14.59 -26.94 2.67
C ASP A 36 -15.97 -27.37 3.20
N MET A 37 -17.03 -27.01 2.46
CA MET A 37 -18.40 -27.27 2.87
C MET A 37 -18.71 -28.75 3.00
N SER A 38 -18.03 -29.63 2.26
CA SER A 38 -18.16 -31.10 2.39
C SER A 38 -17.95 -31.61 3.82
N ARG A 39 -17.17 -30.88 4.63
CA ARG A 39 -16.89 -31.21 6.04
C ARG A 39 -18.01 -30.77 6.99
N VAL A 40 -18.84 -29.82 6.57
CA VAL A 40 -19.86 -29.18 7.41
C VAL A 40 -21.25 -29.69 7.06
N ILE A 41 -21.51 -29.98 5.78
CA ILE A 41 -22.81 -30.47 5.33
C ILE A 41 -23.04 -31.94 5.68
N SER A 42 -24.24 -32.24 6.17
CA SER A 42 -24.62 -33.60 6.53
C SER A 42 -24.59 -34.54 5.30
N PRO A 43 -24.34 -35.85 5.49
CA PRO A 43 -24.45 -36.83 4.41
C PRO A 43 -25.79 -36.78 3.67
N THR A 44 -26.90 -36.58 4.40
CA THR A 44 -28.25 -36.46 3.83
C THR A 44 -28.37 -35.24 2.92
N SER A 45 -27.91 -34.07 3.38
CA SER A 45 -27.90 -32.85 2.57
C SER A 45 -27.06 -33.01 1.30
N ARG A 46 -25.93 -33.73 1.37
CA ARG A 46 -25.10 -34.04 0.19
C ARG A 46 -25.80 -34.86 -0.85
N LEU A 47 -26.60 -35.84 -0.42
CA LEU A 47 -27.38 -36.67 -1.34
C LEU A 47 -28.47 -35.84 -2.02
N LEU A 48 -29.15 -34.98 -1.28
CA LEU A 48 -30.16 -34.07 -1.83
C LEU A 48 -29.55 -33.09 -2.85
N LEU A 49 -28.40 -32.47 -2.53
CA LEU A 49 -27.68 -31.57 -3.43
C LEU A 49 -27.12 -32.27 -4.67
N LYS A 50 -26.74 -33.55 -4.57
CA LYS A 50 -26.34 -34.34 -5.74
C LYS A 50 -27.55 -34.70 -6.62
N ALA A 51 -28.69 -34.98 -5.99
CA ALA A 51 -29.92 -35.33 -6.69
C ALA A 51 -30.57 -34.13 -7.41
N SER A 52 -30.37 -32.90 -6.92
CA SER A 52 -30.85 -31.69 -7.60
C SER A 52 -30.13 -31.41 -8.92
N GLY A 53 -28.93 -31.97 -9.12
CA GLY A 53 -28.23 -31.95 -10.41
C GLY A 53 -27.78 -30.56 -10.90
N GLU A 54 -27.90 -29.53 -10.07
CA GLU A 54 -27.46 -28.18 -10.40
C GLU A 54 -25.93 -28.15 -10.52
N LYS A 55 -25.46 -27.98 -11.75
CA LYS A 55 -24.07 -27.65 -12.05
C LYS A 55 -24.03 -26.20 -12.48
N ASP A 56 -23.33 -25.38 -11.71
CA ASP A 56 -23.04 -24.01 -12.10
C ASP A 56 -21.97 -24.06 -13.22
N PRO A 57 -22.30 -23.60 -14.45
CA PRO A 57 -21.39 -23.62 -15.59
C PRO A 57 -20.15 -22.74 -15.39
N ASP A 58 -20.17 -21.82 -14.43
CA ASP A 58 -19.04 -20.94 -14.10
C ASP A 58 -18.10 -21.55 -13.04
N THR A 59 -18.36 -22.78 -12.58
CA THR A 59 -17.51 -23.46 -11.58
C THR A 59 -16.14 -23.81 -12.18
N PRO A 60 -15.02 -23.27 -11.65
CA PRO A 60 -13.69 -23.59 -12.14
C PRO A 60 -13.33 -25.07 -11.96
N GLU A 61 -12.54 -25.63 -12.88
CA GLU A 61 -12.01 -26.99 -12.73
C GLU A 61 -11.18 -27.11 -11.44
N GLY A 62 -11.52 -28.09 -10.60
CA GLY A 62 -10.88 -28.33 -9.31
C GLY A 62 -11.48 -27.56 -8.13
N ALA A 63 -12.56 -26.80 -8.33
CA ALA A 63 -13.28 -26.17 -7.22
C ALA A 63 -13.91 -27.21 -6.27
N PRO A 64 -14.02 -26.92 -4.96
CA PRO A 64 -14.70 -27.79 -4.01
C PRO A 64 -16.16 -28.02 -4.44
N GLN A 65 -16.60 -29.28 -4.47
CA GLN A 65 -17.91 -29.69 -4.97
C GLN A 65 -19.09 -28.92 -4.34
N TYR A 66 -18.95 -28.51 -3.08
CA TYR A 66 -20.02 -27.84 -2.32
C TYR A 66 -19.64 -26.40 -1.95
N GLY A 67 -18.59 -25.85 -2.58
CA GLY A 67 -18.02 -24.56 -2.22
C GLY A 67 -17.23 -24.58 -0.90
N GLN A 68 -16.86 -23.38 -0.47
CA GLN A 68 -15.99 -23.14 0.67
C GLN A 68 -16.45 -21.90 1.43
N ILE A 69 -16.29 -21.90 2.74
CA ILE A 69 -16.51 -20.71 3.59
C ILE A 69 -15.17 -20.27 4.17
N ASN A 70 -14.88 -18.97 4.11
CA ASN A 70 -13.73 -18.36 4.79
C ASN A 70 -14.21 -17.72 6.09
N ILE A 71 -13.66 -18.17 7.22
CA ILE A 71 -14.04 -17.69 8.56
C ILE A 71 -12.83 -17.08 9.24
N THR A 72 -12.99 -15.90 9.84
CA THR A 72 -11.99 -15.28 10.70
C THR A 72 -11.83 -16.12 11.99
N LEU A 73 -10.64 -16.68 12.20
CA LEU A 73 -10.35 -17.53 13.36
C LEU A 73 -9.59 -16.81 14.49
N GLY A 74 -8.92 -15.71 14.18
CA GLY A 74 -8.10 -15.01 15.16
C GLY A 74 -7.55 -13.69 14.68
N LYS A 75 -6.90 -13.00 15.63
CA LYS A 75 -6.16 -11.75 15.40
C LYS A 75 -4.67 -11.97 15.55
N PHE A 76 -3.89 -11.21 14.80
CA PHE A 76 -2.45 -11.08 14.97
C PHE A 76 -2.10 -9.90 15.85
N TYR A 77 -1.02 -10.09 16.61
CA TYR A 77 -0.41 -9.07 17.44
C TYR A 77 1.09 -9.06 17.19
N ARG A 78 1.64 -7.85 17.18
CA ARG A 78 3.08 -7.58 17.13
C ARG A 78 3.75 -8.05 18.41
N VAL A 79 5.08 -8.20 18.39
CA VAL A 79 5.83 -8.66 19.57
C VAL A 79 5.73 -7.68 20.74
N ASN A 80 5.51 -6.39 20.45
CA ASN A 80 5.22 -5.35 21.45
C ASN A 80 3.78 -5.41 22.02
N GLY A 81 2.95 -6.32 21.52
CA GLY A 81 1.56 -6.55 21.94
C GLY A 81 0.50 -5.77 21.14
N SER A 82 0.88 -4.80 20.32
CA SER A 82 -0.08 -4.01 19.52
C SER A 82 -0.63 -4.80 18.32
N SER A 83 -1.91 -4.63 17.97
CA SER A 83 -2.45 -5.19 16.74
C SER A 83 -2.11 -4.34 15.52
N THR A 84 -2.03 -4.96 14.33
CA THR A 84 -2.02 -4.25 13.04
C THR A 84 -3.42 -3.90 12.56
N GLN A 85 -4.48 -4.38 13.21
CA GLN A 85 -5.86 -4.16 12.81
C GLN A 85 -6.19 -2.66 12.67
N HIS A 86 -6.76 -2.21 11.55
CA HIS A 86 -7.03 -0.81 11.18
C HIS A 86 -5.81 0.11 11.02
N LYS A 87 -4.77 -0.05 11.83
CA LYS A 87 -3.61 0.87 11.86
C LYS A 87 -2.50 0.46 10.90
N GLY A 88 -2.36 -0.85 10.65
CA GLY A 88 -1.24 -1.40 9.91
C GLY A 88 0.09 -1.16 10.61
N VAL A 89 1.13 -0.97 9.81
CA VAL A 89 2.47 -0.57 10.20
C VAL A 89 2.69 0.83 9.66
N THR A 90 2.93 1.76 10.57
CA THR A 90 3.38 3.11 10.24
C THR A 90 4.88 3.07 9.95
N PRO A 91 5.32 3.52 8.76
CA PRO A 91 6.75 3.58 8.41
C PRO A 91 7.53 4.53 9.31
N ASP A 92 8.84 4.28 9.43
CA ASP A 92 9.78 5.16 10.13
C ASP A 92 10.08 6.41 9.31
N ILE A 93 10.09 6.30 7.98
CA ILE A 93 10.14 7.45 7.05
C ILE A 93 8.94 7.39 6.12
N VAL A 94 8.10 8.41 6.22
CA VAL A 94 6.79 8.45 5.57
C VAL A 94 6.86 9.11 4.20
N PHE A 95 6.38 8.39 3.20
CA PHE A 95 6.12 8.89 1.86
C PHE A 95 4.64 9.23 1.69
N PRO A 96 4.32 10.25 0.88
CA PRO A 96 2.93 10.57 0.59
C PRO A 96 2.30 9.45 -0.24
N SER A 97 1.02 9.18 0.00
CA SER A 97 0.25 8.15 -0.70
C SER A 97 -1.11 8.70 -1.10
N GLN A 98 -1.55 8.32 -2.30
CA GLN A 98 -2.92 8.55 -2.77
C GLN A 98 -3.94 7.66 -2.05
N PHE A 99 -3.48 6.56 -1.45
CA PHE A 99 -4.30 5.61 -0.72
C PHE A 99 -4.18 5.89 0.77
N SER A 100 -5.18 6.58 1.34
CA SER A 100 -5.30 6.75 2.78
C SER A 100 -5.88 5.50 3.44
N ALA A 101 -5.48 5.21 4.68
CA ALA A 101 -6.00 4.06 5.42
C ALA A 101 -7.50 4.23 5.73
N GLU A 102 -7.97 5.45 5.88
CA GLU A 102 -9.38 5.76 6.18
C GLU A 102 -10.30 5.47 5.00
N LYS A 103 -9.83 5.63 3.75
CA LYS A 103 -10.61 5.37 2.55
C LYS A 103 -10.39 3.96 2.01
N PHE A 104 -9.14 3.48 2.03
CA PHE A 104 -8.73 2.25 1.34
C PHE A 104 -8.16 1.16 2.26
N GLY A 105 -7.99 1.42 3.56
CA GLY A 105 -7.49 0.44 4.53
C GLY A 105 -8.60 -0.39 5.16
N GLU A 106 -8.23 -1.34 6.02
CA GLU A 106 -9.20 -2.17 6.77
C GLU A 106 -10.09 -1.32 7.70
N SER A 107 -9.67 -0.10 8.04
CA SER A 107 -10.50 0.88 8.76
C SER A 107 -11.71 1.39 7.98
N SER A 108 -11.74 1.32 6.66
CA SER A 108 -12.90 1.73 5.87
C SER A 108 -14.00 0.67 5.81
N GLU A 109 -13.67 -0.57 6.18
CA GLU A 109 -14.60 -1.70 6.13
C GLU A 109 -15.61 -1.66 7.29
N LYS A 110 -16.90 -1.67 6.94
CA LYS A 110 -18.01 -1.47 7.90
C LYS A 110 -18.03 -2.45 9.08
N SER A 111 -17.57 -3.68 8.84
CA SER A 111 -17.61 -4.77 9.82
C SER A 111 -16.21 -5.21 10.24
N ALA A 112 -15.18 -4.39 10.01
CA ALA A 112 -13.85 -4.71 10.48
C ALA A 112 -13.79 -4.74 12.01
N LEU A 113 -13.06 -5.72 12.54
CA LEU A 113 -12.89 -5.86 13.98
C LEU A 113 -12.10 -4.68 14.53
N PRO A 114 -12.40 -4.19 15.75
CA PRO A 114 -11.70 -3.04 16.33
C PRO A 114 -10.23 -3.35 16.59
N TRP A 115 -9.41 -2.30 16.63
CA TRP A 115 -8.04 -2.39 17.10
C TRP A 115 -7.98 -2.63 18.61
N ASP A 116 -7.07 -3.50 19.03
CA ASP A 116 -6.78 -3.82 20.42
C ASP A 116 -5.28 -4.08 20.64
N GLN A 117 -4.91 -4.24 21.92
CA GLN A 117 -3.54 -4.51 22.35
C GLN A 117 -3.55 -5.56 23.46
N ILE A 118 -2.60 -6.48 23.38
CA ILE A 118 -2.34 -7.49 24.40
C ILE A 118 -1.01 -7.22 25.10
N LYS A 119 -0.69 -8.04 26.10
CA LYS A 119 0.61 -8.01 26.75
C LYS A 119 1.73 -8.31 25.75
N SER A 120 2.77 -7.47 25.77
CA SER A 120 4.00 -7.70 24.99
C SER A 120 4.60 -9.07 25.27
N SER A 121 5.17 -9.69 24.24
CA SER A 121 5.99 -10.88 24.41
C SER A 121 7.32 -10.53 25.07
N ASN A 122 8.03 -11.55 25.56
CA ASN A 122 9.40 -11.39 26.02
C ASN A 122 10.34 -11.41 24.81
N PHE A 123 10.73 -10.24 24.34
CA PHE A 123 11.67 -10.09 23.22
C PHE A 123 12.78 -9.09 23.58
N LYS A 124 13.93 -9.23 22.91
CA LYS A 124 15.06 -8.30 23.03
C LYS A 124 15.23 -7.58 21.71
N LYS A 125 15.29 -6.24 21.75
CA LYS A 125 15.64 -5.43 20.59
C LYS A 125 17.07 -5.74 20.16
N VAL A 126 17.31 -5.77 18.86
CA VAL A 126 18.64 -5.90 18.25
C VAL A 126 19.39 -4.59 18.33
N ALA A 127 18.70 -3.47 18.06
CA ALA A 127 19.25 -2.14 18.14
C ALA A 127 18.15 -1.11 18.46
N ASP A 128 18.57 0.08 18.91
CA ASP A 128 17.73 1.28 18.94
C ASP A 128 18.09 2.16 17.75
N LEU A 129 17.14 2.31 16.81
CA LEU A 129 17.33 3.07 15.59
C LEU A 129 16.74 4.49 15.68
N SER A 130 16.17 4.90 16.82
CA SER A 130 15.47 6.18 16.95
C SER A 130 16.30 7.42 16.57
N ALA A 131 17.60 7.41 16.88
CA ALA A 131 18.52 8.48 16.48
C ALA A 131 18.87 8.45 14.99
N VAL A 132 18.92 7.25 14.41
CA VAL A 132 19.14 7.03 12.97
C VAL A 132 17.92 7.53 12.19
N ASP A 133 16.72 7.15 12.61
CA ASP A 133 15.44 7.50 11.97
C ASP A 133 15.30 9.02 11.87
N LYS A 134 15.48 9.73 12.98
CA LYS A 134 15.43 11.22 13.01
C LYS A 134 16.42 11.86 12.03
N LYS A 135 17.63 11.29 11.93
CA LYS A 135 18.65 11.83 11.03
C LYS A 135 18.28 11.59 9.57
N LEU A 136 17.82 10.39 9.23
CA LEU A 136 17.40 10.05 7.87
C LEU A 136 16.16 10.84 7.46
N GLU A 137 15.19 11.02 8.35
CA GLU A 137 14.01 11.85 8.12
C GLU A 137 14.40 13.30 7.80
N THR A 138 15.34 13.87 8.56
CA THR A 138 15.86 15.23 8.28
C THR A 138 16.49 15.33 6.88
N LEU A 139 17.28 14.32 6.48
CA LEU A 139 17.93 14.30 5.16
C LEU A 139 16.90 14.11 4.03
N HIS A 140 15.93 13.22 4.25
CA HIS A 140 14.81 12.99 3.37
C HIS A 140 14.01 14.28 3.15
N GLU A 141 13.54 14.93 4.22
CA GLU A 141 12.79 16.18 4.13
C GLU A 141 13.54 17.30 3.39
N ALA A 142 14.86 17.40 3.60
CA ALA A 142 15.68 18.39 2.91
C ALA A 142 15.74 18.14 1.39
N ARG A 143 15.78 16.87 0.96
CA ARG A 143 15.80 16.50 -0.46
C ARG A 143 14.45 16.69 -1.14
N ILE A 144 13.37 16.21 -0.53
CA ILE A 144 12.04 16.21 -1.17
C ILE A 144 11.51 17.64 -1.39
N LYS A 145 11.89 18.61 -0.54
CA LYS A 145 11.50 20.03 -0.67
C LYS A 145 11.90 20.65 -2.01
N ASN A 146 12.96 20.16 -2.63
CA ASN A 146 13.48 20.70 -3.90
C ASN A 146 13.24 19.75 -5.10
N SER A 147 12.55 18.63 -4.90
CA SER A 147 12.30 17.65 -5.96
C SER A 147 11.08 18.03 -6.79
N LEU A 148 11.26 18.07 -8.11
CA LEU A 148 10.16 18.29 -9.05
C LEU A 148 9.22 17.09 -9.08
N GLU A 149 9.77 15.88 -8.98
CA GLU A 149 9.02 14.63 -8.93
C GLU A 149 8.12 14.57 -7.69
N TYR A 150 8.64 14.95 -6.52
CA TYR A 150 7.85 15.05 -5.30
C TYR A 150 6.70 16.05 -5.43
N LYS A 151 6.97 17.21 -6.05
CA LYS A 151 5.95 18.23 -6.30
C LYS A 151 4.80 17.66 -7.14
N TYR A 152 5.10 17.01 -8.26
CA TYR A 152 4.05 16.44 -9.11
C TYR A 152 3.31 15.28 -8.43
N LEU A 153 4.01 14.42 -7.70
CA LEU A 153 3.38 13.36 -6.90
C LEU A 153 2.37 13.94 -5.91
N LYS A 154 2.73 15.02 -5.21
CA LYS A 154 1.83 15.67 -4.26
C LYS A 154 0.61 16.28 -4.96
N GLU A 155 0.80 16.95 -6.09
CA GLU A 155 -0.31 17.49 -6.88
C GLU A 155 -1.26 16.39 -7.37
N ASP A 156 -0.73 15.22 -7.77
CA ASP A 156 -1.54 14.07 -8.19
C ASP A 156 -2.32 13.46 -7.03
N ILE A 157 -1.70 13.37 -5.84
CA ILE A 157 -2.38 12.92 -4.61
C ILE A 157 -3.50 13.89 -4.23
N GLU A 158 -3.24 15.19 -4.25
CA GLU A 158 -4.25 16.22 -3.98
C GLU A 158 -5.39 16.17 -5.00
N GLU A 159 -5.10 15.86 -6.27
CA GLU A 159 -6.10 15.70 -7.31
C GLU A 159 -6.94 14.42 -7.12
N ALA A 160 -6.31 13.31 -6.76
CA ALA A 160 -6.99 12.04 -6.48
C ALA A 160 -7.83 12.06 -5.19
N GLN A 161 -7.47 12.94 -4.24
CA GLN A 161 -8.22 13.14 -2.99
C GLN A 161 -9.42 14.06 -3.14
N LYS A 162 -9.55 14.81 -4.24
CA LYS A 162 -10.77 15.59 -4.51
C LYS A 162 -11.96 14.64 -4.63
N ASP A 163 -13.04 14.99 -3.95
CA ASP A 163 -14.22 14.14 -3.75
C ASP A 163 -14.74 13.51 -5.06
N GLU A 164 -15.32 12.31 -4.93
CA GLU A 164 -16.00 11.60 -6.05
C GLU A 164 -17.21 12.38 -6.61
N ASP A 165 -17.66 13.43 -5.91
CA ASP A 165 -18.71 14.36 -6.34
C ASP A 165 -18.24 15.39 -7.39
N VAL A 166 -17.21 15.08 -8.18
CA VAL A 166 -16.81 15.92 -9.32
C VAL A 166 -17.94 15.99 -10.33
N LYS A 167 -18.67 17.11 -10.32
CA LYS A 167 -19.72 17.41 -11.30
C LYS A 167 -19.09 17.67 -12.67
N ILE A 168 -19.12 16.67 -13.54
CA ILE A 168 -18.68 16.81 -14.92
C ILE A 168 -19.69 17.65 -15.70
N SER A 169 -19.22 18.66 -16.42
CA SER A 169 -20.08 19.47 -17.28
C SER A 169 -20.53 18.66 -18.51
N LEU A 170 -21.83 18.72 -18.81
CA LEU A 170 -22.40 18.11 -20.02
C LEU A 170 -22.27 19.02 -21.27
N GLU A 171 -21.73 20.22 -21.13
CA GLU A 171 -21.51 21.13 -22.25
C GLU A 171 -20.27 20.72 -23.04
N LEU A 172 -20.47 20.34 -24.30
CA LEU A 172 -19.40 19.84 -25.18
C LEU A 172 -18.20 20.81 -25.30
N ASN A 173 -18.47 22.11 -25.42
CA ASN A 173 -17.41 23.11 -25.57
C ASN A 173 -16.56 23.25 -24.30
N LYS A 174 -17.21 23.20 -23.12
CA LYS A 174 -16.52 23.27 -21.84
C LYS A 174 -15.69 22.00 -21.60
N PHE A 175 -16.27 20.83 -21.88
CA PHE A 175 -15.57 19.55 -21.77
C PHE A 175 -14.34 19.45 -22.69
N LYS A 176 -14.46 19.88 -23.96
CA LYS A 176 -13.32 19.90 -24.90
C LYS A 176 -12.18 20.77 -24.38
N LYS A 177 -12.50 21.99 -23.91
CA LYS A 177 -11.50 22.90 -23.36
C LYS A 177 -10.79 22.30 -22.13
N GLU A 178 -11.56 21.74 -21.19
CA GLU A 178 -11.00 21.09 -20.00
C GLU A 178 -10.09 19.91 -20.35
N LYS A 179 -10.51 19.09 -21.31
CA LYS A 179 -9.68 17.99 -21.84
C LYS A 179 -8.38 18.51 -22.45
N ASP A 180 -8.43 19.52 -23.30
CA ASP A 180 -7.25 20.07 -23.97
C ASP A 180 -6.29 20.73 -22.96
N ASP A 181 -6.82 21.44 -21.96
CA ASP A 181 -6.04 22.02 -20.86
C ASP A 181 -5.36 20.92 -20.03
N ASN A 182 -6.06 19.82 -19.72
CA ASN A 182 -5.50 18.66 -19.01
C ASN A 182 -4.43 17.94 -19.83
N LEU A 183 -4.63 17.76 -21.13
CA LEU A 183 -3.63 17.17 -22.03
C LEU A 183 -2.37 18.03 -22.10
N LYS A 184 -2.53 19.36 -22.20
CA LYS A 184 -1.41 20.30 -22.19
C LYS A 184 -0.66 20.26 -20.86
N LYS A 185 -1.37 20.32 -19.72
CA LYS A 185 -0.79 20.20 -18.37
C LYS A 185 0.00 18.90 -18.22
N ASN A 186 -0.57 17.77 -18.64
CA ASN A 186 0.10 16.47 -18.58
C ASN A 186 1.36 16.45 -19.46
N ARG A 187 1.26 16.91 -20.71
CA ARG A 187 2.41 16.98 -21.62
C ARG A 187 3.54 17.85 -21.07
N ASP A 188 3.22 19.02 -20.54
CA ASP A 188 4.20 19.96 -19.99
C ASP A 188 4.93 19.35 -18.78
N ARG A 189 4.19 18.65 -17.90
CA ARG A 189 4.77 17.87 -16.78
C ARG A 189 5.72 16.78 -17.28
N ILE A 190 5.27 15.97 -18.24
CA ILE A 190 6.09 14.88 -18.81
C ILE A 190 7.36 15.44 -19.44
N ASN A 191 7.27 16.53 -20.19
CA ASN A 191 8.43 17.17 -20.80
C ASN A 191 9.41 17.75 -19.76
N ALA A 192 8.90 18.28 -18.65
CA ALA A 192 9.75 18.70 -17.54
C ALA A 192 10.52 17.53 -16.92
N LEU A 193 9.87 16.37 -16.76
CA LEU A 193 10.52 15.14 -16.27
C LEU A 193 11.52 14.55 -17.27
N LEU A 194 11.18 14.52 -18.56
CA LEU A 194 12.09 14.06 -19.62
C LEU A 194 13.35 14.93 -19.69
N LYS A 195 13.21 16.24 -19.49
CA LYS A 195 14.33 17.17 -19.42
C LYS A 195 15.28 16.83 -18.27
N LEU A 196 14.77 16.43 -17.10
CA LEU A 196 15.59 15.97 -15.98
C LEU A 196 16.36 14.69 -16.32
N GLN A 197 15.81 13.83 -17.17
CA GLN A 197 16.47 12.62 -17.66
C GLN A 197 17.38 12.86 -18.87
N GLY A 198 17.49 14.09 -19.37
CA GLY A 198 18.23 14.39 -20.61
C GLY A 198 17.61 13.78 -21.87
N LYS A 199 16.32 13.44 -21.84
CA LYS A 199 15.56 12.87 -22.96
C LYS A 199 14.90 13.95 -23.81
N PRO A 200 14.66 13.71 -25.10
CA PRO A 200 13.94 14.65 -25.96
C PRO A 200 12.51 14.86 -25.47
N ALA A 201 11.97 16.05 -25.74
CA ALA A 201 10.58 16.37 -25.43
C ALA A 201 9.62 15.49 -26.25
N TRP A 202 8.51 15.12 -25.64
CA TRP A 202 7.40 14.43 -26.27
C TRP A 202 6.57 15.40 -27.12
N GLU A 203 6.44 15.06 -28.40
CA GLU A 203 5.66 15.80 -29.38
C GLU A 203 4.18 15.40 -29.37
N GLU A 204 3.34 16.36 -29.71
CA GLU A 204 1.89 16.17 -29.82
C GLU A 204 1.53 15.17 -30.93
N GLY A 205 0.57 14.28 -30.67
CA GLY A 205 0.13 13.27 -31.62
C GLY A 205 0.99 11.99 -31.66
N LYS A 206 2.13 11.95 -30.97
CA LYS A 206 2.90 10.71 -30.79
C LYS A 206 2.42 9.94 -29.55
N SER A 207 2.65 8.63 -29.52
CA SER A 207 2.39 7.83 -28.33
C SER A 207 3.19 8.35 -27.13
N GLN A 208 2.52 8.40 -25.97
CA GLN A 208 3.16 8.87 -24.74
C GLN A 208 4.35 7.97 -24.39
N PRO A 209 5.55 8.54 -24.17
CA PRO A 209 6.69 7.75 -23.77
C PRO A 209 6.46 7.16 -22.37
N LYS A 210 6.95 5.93 -22.16
CA LYS A 210 6.95 5.33 -20.84
C LYS A 210 7.90 6.11 -19.93
N ILE A 211 7.37 6.57 -18.80
CA ILE A 211 8.15 7.25 -17.76
C ILE A 211 8.50 6.21 -16.71
N ASP A 212 9.77 5.84 -16.63
CA ASP A 212 10.27 4.91 -15.63
C ASP A 212 10.75 5.63 -14.34
N LEU A 213 10.24 6.85 -14.09
CA LEU A 213 10.53 7.59 -12.85
C LEU A 213 9.58 7.12 -11.76
N ASP A 214 10.15 6.59 -10.70
CA ASP A 214 9.43 6.25 -9.47
C ASP A 214 10.12 6.99 -8.33
N PHE A 215 9.54 8.13 -7.95
CA PHE A 215 10.06 8.98 -6.90
C PHE A 215 10.25 8.22 -5.58
N VAL A 216 9.28 7.38 -5.20
CA VAL A 216 9.32 6.66 -3.92
C VAL A 216 10.48 5.67 -3.94
N LYS A 217 10.65 4.94 -5.03
CA LYS A 217 11.78 4.01 -5.21
C LYS A 217 13.13 4.73 -5.21
N ASP A 218 13.26 5.81 -5.98
CA ASP A 218 14.52 6.53 -6.14
C ASP A 218 14.94 7.23 -4.85
N GLU A 219 13.99 7.84 -4.14
CA GLU A 219 14.25 8.45 -2.84
C GLU A 219 14.51 7.40 -1.76
N SER A 220 13.85 6.24 -1.80
CA SER A 220 14.17 5.11 -0.90
C SER A 220 15.61 4.63 -1.08
N ALA A 221 16.11 4.58 -2.33
CA ALA A 221 17.50 4.24 -2.60
C ALA A 221 18.49 5.30 -2.04
N LYS A 222 18.12 6.58 -2.09
CA LYS A 222 18.92 7.67 -1.49
C LYS A 222 18.93 7.57 0.04
N VAL A 223 17.79 7.33 0.67
CA VAL A 223 17.69 7.08 2.12
C VAL A 223 18.54 5.88 2.53
N MET A 224 18.49 4.78 1.77
CA MET A 224 19.35 3.62 2.01
C MET A 224 20.84 3.97 1.89
N THR A 225 21.19 4.81 0.92
CA THR A 225 22.56 5.30 0.74
C THR A 225 23.00 6.14 1.94
N ASP A 226 22.16 7.05 2.42
CA ASP A 226 22.43 7.83 3.64
C ASP A 226 22.64 6.93 4.84
N TYR A 227 21.82 5.89 4.99
CA TYR A 227 21.95 4.92 6.06
C TYR A 227 23.33 4.24 6.03
N ILE A 228 23.74 3.76 4.85
CA ILE A 228 25.04 3.09 4.67
C ILE A 228 26.21 4.04 4.92
N ILE A 229 26.16 5.27 4.39
CA ILE A 229 27.26 6.23 4.50
C ILE A 229 27.42 6.73 5.94
N ASN A 230 26.32 7.09 6.60
CA ASN A 230 26.36 7.69 7.93
C ASN A 230 26.46 6.66 9.06
N PHE A 231 26.00 5.42 8.84
CA PHE A 231 25.85 4.41 9.90
C PHE A 231 26.39 3.02 9.54
N GLY A 232 26.65 2.73 8.26
CA GLY A 232 27.03 1.38 7.79
C GLY A 232 28.47 0.95 8.06
N THR A 233 29.35 1.83 8.56
CA THR A 233 30.79 1.55 8.73
C THR A 233 31.27 1.39 10.18
N LYS A 234 30.39 1.44 11.17
CA LYS A 234 30.79 1.08 12.55
C LYS A 234 30.66 -0.42 12.74
N LYS A 235 31.82 -1.11 12.77
CA LYS A 235 31.94 -2.52 13.21
C LYS A 235 31.03 -2.77 14.43
N PRO A 236 30.31 -3.90 14.50
CA PRO A 236 29.68 -4.29 15.74
C PRO A 236 30.79 -4.49 16.79
N LEU A 237 30.61 -3.88 17.96
CA LEU A 237 31.35 -4.22 19.18
C LEU A 237 31.05 -5.68 19.56
#